data_AF-A0A4Q9QA16-F1
#
_entry.id   AF-A0A4Q9QA16-F1
#
_cell.length_a   1.000
_cell.length_b   1.000
_cell.length_c   1.000
_cell.angle_alpha   90.00
_cell.angle_beta   90.00
_cell.angle_gamma   90.00
#
_symmetry.space_group_name_H-M   'P 1'
#
loop_
_entity.id
_entity.type
_entity.pdbx_description
1 polymer ?
#
loop_
_entity_poly.entity_id
_entity_poly.type
_entity_poly.pdbx_seq_one_letter_code
_entity_poly.pdbx_strand_id
1 'polypeptide(L)'
;MPATRSGVRQGSRQPGPYLQDMAGPSNLDFVHVVDDEGPPRKRQAVERKSNKQRSKQKAKAPLPPASEIIEISSDEDEPLAKKPSGSTAAFEKRINELEEENKNLKRALAAAKTAQPHPVPLAKVPTPTPDAKSDKVLSAIEEHVSCEVCTLKMWNPFTLACGHTFCKDCLQDWFSTAHMQHLTANPTYDPQRLIPLHLRAALARHDLAAPQRRHIEREIALITASTSHPQYSCPTCRVLVRAKPAENFVVKHLVRTIAAAQGESPPKEPPRALHRALEGPFDGFFPFVV
;
A
#
# COMPACT_ATOMS: atom_id res chain seq x y z
N MET A 1 70.34 -29.67 13.04
CA MET A 1 70.80 -28.61 13.97
C MET A 1 70.03 -27.34 13.70
N PRO A 2 69.69 -26.55 14.74
CA PRO A 2 68.37 -25.91 14.86
C PRO A 2 68.40 -24.40 15.19
N ALA A 3 67.21 -23.79 15.25
CA ALA A 3 66.78 -22.87 16.31
C ALA A 3 65.26 -23.06 16.48
N THR A 4 64.68 -23.73 17.48
CA THR A 4 64.48 -23.42 18.94
C THR A 4 63.86 -22.03 19.16
N ARG A 5 62.77 -21.77 19.93
CA ARG A 5 62.04 -22.54 20.96
C ARG A 5 60.74 -21.79 21.39
N SER A 6 59.74 -22.57 21.81
CA SER A 6 58.63 -22.44 22.82
C SER A 6 58.42 -21.12 23.59
N GLY A 7 57.25 -20.76 24.16
CA GLY A 7 55.96 -21.41 24.41
C GLY A 7 55.19 -20.71 25.57
N VAL A 8 53.86 -20.75 25.51
CA VAL A 8 52.79 -20.77 26.56
C VAL A 8 53.01 -20.10 27.95
N ARG A 9 52.04 -19.26 28.40
CA ARG A 9 51.29 -19.42 29.69
C ARG A 9 50.13 -18.42 29.90
N GLN A 10 49.07 -18.96 30.52
CA GLN A 10 47.85 -18.31 31.02
C GLN A 10 48.11 -17.40 32.23
N GLY A 11 47.21 -16.44 32.48
CA GLY A 11 47.13 -15.69 33.74
C GLY A 11 45.86 -14.85 33.87
N SER A 12 45.05 -15.16 34.86
CA SER A 12 43.76 -14.56 35.21
C SER A 12 43.87 -13.33 36.14
N ARG A 13 42.76 -12.56 36.21
CA ARG A 13 42.23 -11.72 37.32
C ARG A 13 42.37 -10.19 37.22
N GLN A 14 41.22 -9.54 37.45
CA GLN A 14 41.00 -8.12 37.73
C GLN A 14 41.65 -7.67 39.07
N PRO A 15 41.64 -6.36 39.39
CA PRO A 15 40.53 -5.80 40.20
C PRO A 15 40.14 -4.34 39.86
N GLY A 16 38.90 -3.93 40.19
CA GLY A 16 38.52 -2.52 40.43
C GLY A 16 38.64 -2.17 41.94
N PRO A 17 37.90 -1.18 42.47
CA PRO A 17 37.76 0.25 42.11
C PRO A 17 38.35 1.16 43.21
N TYR A 18 38.47 2.48 42.99
CA TYR A 18 38.78 3.45 44.05
C TYR A 18 37.72 4.56 44.10
N LEU A 19 37.08 4.68 45.26
CA LEU A 19 36.24 5.78 45.72
C LEU A 19 37.14 6.89 46.27
N GLN A 20 36.85 8.15 45.96
CA GLN A 20 37.16 9.28 46.85
C GLN A 20 36.10 10.37 46.67
N ASP A 21 35.59 10.81 47.81
CA ASP A 21 34.49 11.76 48.02
C ASP A 21 35.02 13.14 48.44
N MET A 22 34.12 14.13 48.48
CA MET A 22 34.13 15.45 49.14
C MET A 22 34.65 16.68 48.37
N ALA A 23 33.72 17.53 47.91
CA ALA A 23 33.45 18.88 48.48
C ALA A 23 32.65 19.77 47.49
N GLY A 24 31.51 20.31 47.93
CA GLY A 24 30.72 21.34 47.22
C GLY A 24 31.37 22.74 47.22
N PRO A 25 30.71 23.75 46.61
CA PRO A 25 29.51 24.29 47.23
C PRO A 25 28.30 24.50 46.30
N SER A 26 27.17 24.54 47.00
CA SER A 26 25.80 24.87 46.62
C SER A 26 25.61 26.18 45.84
N ASN A 27 24.81 26.12 44.77
CA ASN A 27 23.87 27.19 44.41
C ASN A 27 22.57 26.58 43.92
N LEU A 28 21.48 27.01 44.54
CA LEU A 28 20.15 26.42 44.53
C LEU A 28 19.22 27.57 44.14
N ASP A 29 19.00 27.76 42.84
CA ASP A 29 18.06 28.76 42.35
C ASP A 29 16.65 28.16 42.31
N PHE A 30 15.88 28.56 43.31
CA PHE A 30 14.44 28.43 43.40
C PHE A 30 13.76 29.20 42.26
N VAL A 31 13.01 28.53 41.40
CA VAL A 31 12.00 29.18 40.55
C VAL A 31 10.75 29.40 41.40
N HIS A 32 10.54 30.65 41.79
CA HIS A 32 9.36 31.12 42.52
C HIS A 32 8.16 31.16 41.57
N VAL A 33 7.16 30.30 41.81
CA VAL A 33 5.83 30.42 41.21
C VAL A 33 5.10 31.53 41.97
N VAL A 34 4.76 32.61 41.26
CA VAL A 34 3.86 33.66 41.78
C VAL A 34 2.46 33.39 41.24
N ASP A 35 1.57 33.12 42.19
CA ASP A 35 0.11 33.06 42.09
C ASP A 35 -0.42 34.52 42.02
N ASP A 36 -1.23 34.86 41.01
CA ASP A 36 -1.94 36.15 40.94
C ASP A 36 -3.38 35.94 40.48
N GLU A 37 -4.31 36.07 41.42
CA GLU A 37 -5.78 35.99 41.27
C GLU A 37 -6.39 37.41 41.24
N GLY A 38 -6.96 37.78 40.08
CA GLY A 38 -8.12 38.70 39.92
C GLY A 38 -7.85 40.20 39.64
N PRO A 39 -8.84 41.03 39.22
CA PRO A 39 -10.19 40.77 38.64
C PRO A 39 -10.41 41.54 37.29
N PRO A 40 -11.59 41.48 36.63
CA PRO A 40 -11.73 41.72 35.19
C PRO A 40 -12.02 43.20 34.83
N ARG A 41 -11.51 43.68 33.69
CA ARG A 41 -11.88 45.01 33.14
C ARG A 41 -12.16 45.03 31.63
N LYS A 42 -13.44 45.31 31.36
CA LYS A 42 -14.04 46.22 30.37
C LYS A 42 -13.77 46.02 28.88
N ARG A 43 -14.80 45.42 28.26
CA ARG A 43 -15.48 45.79 27.01
C ARG A 43 -14.96 47.05 26.29
N GLN A 44 -14.67 46.88 24.99
CA GLN A 44 -15.03 47.88 23.98
C GLN A 44 -15.80 47.20 22.84
N ALA A 45 -16.94 47.81 22.54
CA ALA A 45 -17.84 47.49 21.45
C ALA A 45 -17.34 48.13 20.17
N VAL A 46 -17.51 47.45 19.04
CA VAL A 46 -17.72 48.14 17.76
C VAL A 46 -19.01 47.61 17.16
N GLU A 47 -19.87 48.56 16.85
CA GLU A 47 -21.24 48.41 16.45
C GLU A 47 -21.43 47.75 15.08
N ARG A 48 -22.60 47.12 15.01
CA ARG A 48 -23.33 46.71 13.82
C ARG A 48 -23.62 47.91 12.92
N LYS A 49 -23.52 47.72 11.60
CA LYS A 49 -24.45 48.36 10.67
C LYS A 49 -25.39 47.30 10.11
N SER A 50 -26.65 47.40 10.51
CA SER A 50 -27.78 46.80 9.80
C SER A 50 -28.16 47.69 8.63
N ASN A 51 -28.58 47.11 7.51
CA ASN A 51 -29.81 47.57 6.91
C ASN A 51 -30.60 46.40 6.30
N LYS A 52 -31.82 46.22 6.81
CA LYS A 52 -32.94 45.50 6.18
C LYS A 52 -33.44 46.40 5.02
N GLN A 53 -34.08 45.97 3.93
CA GLN A 53 -35.33 45.19 3.79
C GLN A 53 -35.52 45.03 2.25
N ARG A 54 -35.70 43.81 1.71
CA ARG A 54 -36.98 43.15 1.36
C ARG A 54 -37.56 43.54 -0.01
N SER A 55 -37.53 42.60 -0.96
CA SER A 55 -38.70 42.24 -1.80
C SER A 55 -38.47 40.93 -2.57
N LYS A 56 -39.57 40.17 -2.68
CA LYS A 56 -39.75 38.82 -3.24
C LYS A 56 -39.46 38.76 -4.76
N GLN A 57 -38.97 37.61 -5.24
CA GLN A 57 -39.48 36.77 -6.36
C GLN A 57 -38.39 35.74 -6.75
N LYS A 58 -38.57 34.44 -6.49
CA LYS A 58 -39.15 33.39 -7.37
C LYS A 58 -38.25 33.02 -8.58
N ALA A 59 -37.45 31.97 -8.44
CA ALA A 59 -37.17 30.97 -9.49
C ALA A 59 -36.43 29.78 -8.84
N LYS A 60 -37.13 28.64 -8.75
CA LYS A 60 -36.62 27.36 -8.23
C LYS A 60 -36.48 26.46 -9.46
N ALA A 61 -35.26 26.16 -9.88
CA ALA A 61 -35.01 25.25 -11.00
C ALA A 61 -35.15 23.79 -10.51
N PRO A 62 -36.01 22.96 -11.12
CA PRO A 62 -36.20 21.56 -10.72
C PRO A 62 -35.07 20.64 -11.17
N LEU A 63 -34.67 19.75 -10.27
CA LEU A 63 -33.97 18.50 -10.57
C LEU A 63 -34.94 17.55 -11.29
N PRO A 64 -34.55 16.85 -12.37
CA PRO A 64 -35.41 15.84 -12.97
C PRO A 64 -35.53 14.60 -12.08
N PRO A 65 -36.72 14.00 -11.95
CA PRO A 65 -36.96 12.80 -11.15
C PRO A 65 -36.51 11.51 -11.85
N ALA A 66 -36.34 10.47 -11.04
CA ALA A 66 -36.02 9.11 -11.43
C ALA A 66 -37.24 8.35 -11.98
N SER A 67 -37.11 7.86 -13.21
CA SER A 67 -37.82 6.74 -13.84
C SER A 67 -37.16 6.58 -15.22
N GLU A 68 -36.63 5.43 -15.64
CA GLU A 68 -37.39 4.22 -15.95
C GLU A 68 -36.52 2.98 -15.72
N ILE A 69 -37.07 2.06 -14.95
CA ILE A 69 -36.75 0.63 -15.03
C ILE A 69 -37.43 0.16 -16.33
N ILE A 70 -36.65 -0.16 -17.36
CA ILE A 70 -37.20 -0.80 -18.56
C ILE A 70 -37.25 -2.30 -18.28
N GLU A 71 -38.38 -2.74 -17.72
CA GLU A 71 -38.81 -4.13 -17.76
C GLU A 71 -39.23 -4.45 -19.20
N ILE A 72 -38.49 -5.36 -19.82
CA ILE A 72 -38.81 -5.88 -21.15
C ILE A 72 -39.85 -6.98 -20.95
N SER A 73 -41.15 -6.63 -21.03
CA SER A 73 -42.17 -7.60 -21.42
C SER A 73 -42.45 -7.45 -22.91
N SER A 74 -42.13 -8.49 -23.67
CA SER A 74 -42.65 -8.71 -25.02
C SER A 74 -44.18 -8.69 -25.01
N ASP A 75 -44.79 -7.90 -25.91
CA ASP A 75 -46.11 -8.21 -26.47
C ASP A 75 -46.26 -7.55 -27.86
N GLU A 76 -47.05 -8.20 -28.72
CA GLU A 76 -47.03 -8.14 -30.18
C GLU A 76 -48.13 -7.21 -30.78
N ASP A 77 -47.91 -6.81 -32.04
CA ASP A 77 -48.88 -6.39 -33.10
C ASP A 77 -50.02 -5.35 -32.89
N GLU A 78 -49.93 -4.18 -33.56
CA GLU A 78 -50.84 -3.74 -34.67
C GLU A 78 -50.56 -2.29 -35.17
N PRO A 79 -50.97 -1.90 -36.40
CA PRO A 79 -50.27 -0.91 -37.23
C PRO A 79 -51.02 0.43 -37.44
N LEU A 80 -50.29 1.55 -37.56
CA LEU A 80 -50.80 2.82 -38.12
C LEU A 80 -49.71 3.56 -38.94
N ALA A 81 -50.15 4.28 -39.96
CA ALA A 81 -49.48 4.44 -41.25
C ALA A 81 -48.85 5.83 -41.56
N LYS A 82 -47.76 5.79 -42.35
CA LYS A 82 -47.19 6.77 -43.35
C LYS A 82 -46.62 8.13 -42.84
N LYS A 83 -45.48 8.71 -43.28
CA LYS A 83 -44.24 8.45 -44.10
C LYS A 83 -43.51 9.84 -44.19
N PRO A 84 -42.33 10.04 -44.82
CA PRO A 84 -41.00 9.41 -44.67
C PRO A 84 -39.88 10.47 -44.47
N SER A 85 -38.71 10.14 -43.89
CA SER A 85 -37.50 10.97 -44.17
C SER A 85 -36.19 10.21 -44.02
N GLY A 86 -35.79 9.56 -45.11
CA GLY A 86 -34.41 9.47 -45.60
C GLY A 86 -33.33 8.71 -44.83
N SER A 87 -33.47 8.50 -43.52
CA SER A 87 -32.37 7.95 -42.72
C SER A 87 -32.46 6.43 -42.56
N THR A 88 -33.65 5.86 -42.36
CA THR A 88 -33.80 4.42 -42.08
C THR A 88 -33.37 3.54 -43.26
N ALA A 89 -33.77 3.89 -44.49
CA ALA A 89 -33.38 3.14 -45.68
C ALA A 89 -31.86 3.19 -45.95
N ALA A 90 -31.20 4.30 -45.58
CA ALA A 90 -29.74 4.40 -45.70
C ALA A 90 -29.03 3.54 -44.64
N PHE A 91 -29.57 3.49 -43.42
CA PHE A 91 -29.06 2.62 -42.37
C PHE A 91 -29.32 1.13 -42.66
N GLU A 92 -30.50 0.76 -43.14
CA GLU A 92 -30.84 -0.61 -43.56
C GLU A 92 -29.95 -1.08 -44.71
N LYS A 93 -29.69 -0.21 -45.69
CA LYS A 93 -28.73 -0.52 -46.76
C LYS A 93 -27.32 -0.74 -46.21
N ARG A 94 -26.87 0.10 -45.27
CA ARG A 94 -25.54 -0.03 -44.65
C ARG A 94 -25.44 -1.30 -43.80
N ILE A 95 -26.50 -1.68 -43.11
CA ILE A 95 -26.58 -2.91 -42.32
C ILE A 95 -26.47 -4.13 -43.25
N ASN A 96 -27.24 -4.16 -44.34
CA ASN A 96 -27.18 -5.25 -45.31
C ASN A 96 -25.80 -5.36 -45.99
N GLU A 97 -25.18 -4.23 -46.35
CA GLU A 97 -23.81 -4.20 -46.88
C GLU A 97 -22.79 -4.77 -45.87
N LEU A 98 -22.88 -4.38 -44.60
CA LEU A 98 -21.98 -4.86 -43.54
C LEU A 98 -22.20 -6.33 -43.19
N GLU A 99 -23.44 -6.82 -43.26
CA GLU A 99 -23.77 -8.22 -43.06
C GLU A 99 -23.26 -9.09 -44.21
N GLU A 100 -23.37 -8.60 -45.45
CA GLU A 100 -22.83 -9.27 -46.62
C GLU A 100 -21.29 -9.30 -46.60
N GLU A 101 -20.64 -8.20 -46.21
CA GLU A 101 -19.19 -8.13 -46.02
C GLU A 101 -18.74 -9.09 -44.91
N ASN A 102 -19.44 -9.14 -43.77
CA ASN A 102 -19.16 -10.10 -42.71
C ASN A 102 -19.32 -11.56 -43.16
N LYS A 103 -20.36 -11.84 -43.94
CA LYS A 103 -20.59 -13.17 -44.51
C LYS A 103 -19.48 -13.55 -45.49
N ASN A 104 -19.00 -12.59 -46.28
CA ASN A 104 -17.92 -12.81 -47.23
C ASN A 104 -16.57 -13.00 -46.51
N LEU A 105 -16.28 -12.21 -45.48
CA LEU A 105 -15.10 -12.36 -44.62
C LEU A 105 -15.12 -13.70 -43.86
N LYS A 106 -16.28 -14.12 -43.34
CA LYS A 106 -16.44 -15.45 -42.70
C LYS A 106 -16.25 -16.59 -43.69
N ARG A 107 -16.72 -16.45 -44.94
CA ARG A 107 -16.49 -17.41 -46.02
C ARG A 107 -15.02 -17.44 -46.47
N ALA A 108 -14.35 -16.29 -46.55
CA ALA A 108 -12.92 -16.20 -46.85
C ALA A 108 -12.07 -16.83 -45.72
N LEU A 109 -12.44 -16.62 -44.45
CA LEU A 109 -11.82 -17.29 -43.30
C LEU A 109 -12.07 -18.80 -43.29
N ALA A 110 -13.27 -19.25 -43.67
CA ALA A 110 -13.57 -20.67 -43.83
C ALA A 110 -12.81 -21.30 -44.99
N ALA A 111 -12.72 -20.61 -46.14
CA ALA A 111 -11.96 -21.02 -47.31
C ALA A 111 -10.45 -21.09 -47.02
N ALA A 112 -9.92 -20.11 -46.29
CA ALA A 112 -8.53 -20.10 -45.81
C ALA A 112 -8.26 -21.23 -44.81
N LYS A 113 -9.27 -21.64 -44.02
CA LYS A 113 -9.17 -22.81 -43.13
C LYS A 113 -9.27 -24.15 -43.87
N THR A 114 -9.93 -24.21 -45.02
CA THR A 114 -10.05 -25.43 -45.84
C THR A 114 -8.96 -25.58 -46.91
N ALA A 115 -8.20 -24.52 -47.22
CA ALA A 115 -7.11 -24.55 -48.20
C ALA A 115 -5.76 -25.08 -47.67
N GLN A 116 -5.74 -25.79 -46.54
CA GLN A 116 -4.62 -26.64 -46.12
C GLN A 116 -5.11 -27.84 -45.30
N PRO A 117 -5.16 -29.05 -45.90
CA PRO A 117 -4.86 -30.28 -45.19
C PRO A 117 -3.63 -30.92 -45.83
N HIS A 118 -2.50 -30.21 -45.81
CA HIS A 118 -1.22 -30.89 -45.80
C HIS A 118 -0.81 -31.05 -44.34
N PRO A 119 -0.44 -32.27 -43.89
CA PRO A 119 0.21 -32.42 -42.61
C PRO A 119 1.57 -31.74 -42.74
N VAL A 120 1.61 -30.45 -42.41
CA VAL A 120 2.87 -29.85 -41.97
C VAL A 120 3.25 -30.73 -40.78
N PRO A 121 4.41 -31.42 -40.78
CA PRO A 121 4.94 -31.94 -39.53
C PRO A 121 4.86 -30.80 -38.52
N LEU A 122 4.73 -31.08 -37.23
CA LEU A 122 5.07 -30.07 -36.23
C LEU A 122 6.54 -29.68 -36.48
N ALA A 123 6.77 -28.75 -37.41
CA ALA A 123 7.82 -27.79 -37.34
C ALA A 123 7.48 -27.10 -36.03
N LYS A 124 8.14 -27.57 -34.98
CA LYS A 124 8.55 -26.78 -33.83
C LYS A 124 8.46 -25.32 -34.28
N VAL A 125 7.59 -24.53 -33.65
CA VAL A 125 7.86 -23.09 -33.53
C VAL A 125 9.37 -23.05 -33.31
N PRO A 126 10.18 -22.45 -34.21
CA PRO A 126 11.59 -22.34 -33.95
C PRO A 126 11.62 -21.70 -32.58
N THR A 127 12.08 -22.46 -31.58
CA THR A 127 12.62 -21.89 -30.36
C THR A 127 13.45 -20.74 -30.89
N PRO A 128 13.09 -19.47 -30.61
CA PRO A 128 13.93 -18.38 -31.04
C PRO A 128 15.32 -18.78 -30.57
N THR A 129 16.24 -18.94 -31.52
CA THR A 129 17.65 -19.09 -31.17
C THR A 129 17.93 -17.96 -30.19
N PRO A 130 18.60 -18.23 -29.06
CA PRO A 130 18.88 -17.19 -28.08
C PRO A 130 19.61 -16.07 -28.80
N ASP A 131 18.88 -15.01 -29.16
CA ASP A 131 19.47 -13.83 -29.71
C ASP A 131 20.25 -13.27 -28.53
N ALA A 132 21.58 -13.30 -28.57
CA ALA A 132 22.41 -12.85 -27.44
C ALA A 132 22.02 -11.45 -26.92
N LYS A 133 21.33 -10.65 -27.75
CA LYS A 133 20.71 -9.37 -27.40
C LYS A 133 19.50 -9.51 -26.46
N SER A 134 18.57 -10.44 -26.70
CA SER A 134 17.41 -10.66 -25.81
C SER A 134 17.84 -11.17 -24.45
N ASP A 135 18.81 -12.09 -24.41
CA ASP A 135 19.33 -12.63 -23.15
C ASP A 135 19.99 -11.55 -22.30
N LYS A 136 20.79 -10.68 -22.95
CA LYS A 136 21.42 -9.54 -22.26
C LYS A 136 20.39 -8.56 -21.68
N VAL A 137 19.29 -8.33 -22.37
CA VAL A 137 18.19 -7.49 -21.86
C VAL A 137 17.49 -8.17 -20.69
N LEU A 138 17.19 -9.48 -20.78
CA LEU A 138 16.59 -10.23 -19.69
C LEU A 138 17.47 -10.23 -18.43
N SER A 139 18.78 -10.45 -18.58
CA SER A 139 19.73 -10.37 -17.46
C SER A 139 19.78 -8.99 -16.81
N ALA A 140 19.75 -7.91 -17.61
CA ALA A 140 19.73 -6.55 -17.06
C ALA A 140 18.44 -6.26 -16.27
N ILE A 141 17.29 -6.77 -16.72
CA ILE A 141 16.03 -6.60 -15.98
C ILE A 141 16.00 -7.50 -14.74
N GLU A 142 16.61 -8.68 -14.79
CA GLU A 142 16.68 -9.62 -13.67
C GLU A 142 17.35 -9.01 -12.43
N GLU A 143 18.40 -8.20 -12.63
CA GLU A 143 19.05 -7.44 -11.56
C GLU A 143 18.06 -6.50 -10.84
N HIS A 144 17.16 -5.85 -11.59
CA HIS A 144 16.18 -4.92 -11.03
C HIS A 144 14.96 -5.58 -10.36
N VAL A 145 14.76 -6.87 -10.58
CA VAL A 145 13.69 -7.64 -9.92
C VAL A 145 14.21 -8.59 -8.85
N SER A 146 15.52 -8.55 -8.59
CA SER A 146 16.19 -9.29 -7.52
C SER A 146 16.24 -8.46 -6.24
N CYS A 147 16.03 -9.11 -5.09
CA CYS A 147 16.05 -8.46 -3.79
C CYS A 147 17.49 -8.13 -3.38
N GLU A 148 17.78 -6.91 -2.95
CA GLU A 148 19.13 -6.55 -2.46
C GLU A 148 19.55 -7.27 -1.16
N VAL A 149 18.59 -7.84 -0.41
CA VAL A 149 18.86 -8.53 0.86
C VAL A 149 19.19 -10.02 0.65
N CYS A 150 18.34 -10.74 -0.09
CA CYS A 150 18.51 -12.19 -0.31
C CYS A 150 19.06 -12.54 -1.69
N THR A 151 19.23 -11.56 -2.57
CA THR A 151 19.71 -11.73 -3.96
C THR A 151 18.86 -12.66 -4.83
N LEU A 152 17.61 -12.94 -4.42
CA LEU A 152 16.65 -13.78 -5.16
C LEU A 152 15.55 -12.93 -5.80
N LYS A 153 14.90 -13.46 -6.85
CA LYS A 153 13.71 -12.85 -7.46
C LYS A 153 12.64 -12.51 -6.43
N MET A 154 12.11 -11.30 -6.48
CA MET A 154 11.11 -10.81 -5.54
C MET A 154 9.69 -11.26 -5.91
N TRP A 155 9.34 -12.52 -5.62
CA TRP A 155 7.99 -13.06 -5.90
C TRP A 155 6.85 -12.31 -5.19
N ASN A 156 7.13 -11.77 -4.02
CA ASN A 156 6.23 -10.92 -3.24
C ASN A 156 6.96 -9.62 -2.87
N PRO A 157 7.06 -8.65 -3.80
CA PRO A 157 7.81 -7.42 -3.61
C PRO A 157 6.99 -6.38 -2.84
N PHE A 158 7.64 -5.69 -1.89
CA PHE A 158 7.06 -4.60 -1.12
C PHE A 158 7.99 -3.38 -1.15
N THR A 159 7.41 -2.21 -1.42
CA THR A 159 8.10 -0.94 -1.53
C THR A 159 7.92 -0.11 -0.27
N LEU A 160 9.02 0.43 0.23
CA LEU A 160 9.05 1.39 1.34
C LEU A 160 8.78 2.81 0.82
N ALA A 161 8.36 3.72 1.70
CA ALA A 161 8.14 5.13 1.33
C ALA A 161 9.37 5.83 0.74
N CYS A 162 10.58 5.33 1.02
CA CYS A 162 11.83 5.82 0.41
C CYS A 162 12.07 5.31 -1.02
N GLY A 163 11.20 4.47 -1.57
CA GLY A 163 11.27 3.95 -2.94
C GLY A 163 11.96 2.58 -3.09
N HIS A 164 12.75 2.14 -2.12
CA HIS A 164 13.40 0.82 -2.19
C HIS A 164 12.39 -0.32 -2.03
N THR A 165 12.62 -1.40 -2.78
CA THR A 165 11.71 -2.55 -2.88
C THR A 165 12.44 -3.82 -2.49
N PHE A 166 11.79 -4.68 -1.72
CA PHE A 166 12.38 -5.92 -1.20
C PHE A 166 11.35 -7.05 -1.17
N CYS A 167 11.81 -8.28 -0.96
CA CYS A 167 10.93 -9.40 -0.70
C CYS A 167 10.17 -9.24 0.63
N LYS A 168 8.91 -9.67 0.68
CA LYS A 168 8.06 -9.62 1.89
C LYS A 168 8.79 -10.16 3.12
N ASP A 169 9.34 -11.36 2.98
CA ASP A 169 9.95 -12.08 4.11
C ASP A 169 11.24 -11.39 4.58
N CYS A 170 12.03 -10.87 3.65
CA CYS A 170 13.23 -10.08 3.92
C CYS A 170 12.93 -8.85 4.78
N LEU A 171 11.84 -8.12 4.45
CA LEU A 171 11.40 -6.97 5.25
C LEU A 171 10.82 -7.39 6.60
N GLN A 172 10.06 -8.49 6.64
CA GLN A 172 9.52 -9.00 7.90
C GLN A 172 10.64 -9.40 8.85
N ASP A 173 11.69 -10.08 8.38
CA ASP A 173 12.84 -10.49 9.19
C ASP A 173 13.64 -9.29 9.68
N TRP A 174 13.87 -8.31 8.79
CA TRP A 174 14.55 -7.06 9.13
C TRP A 174 13.79 -6.28 10.22
N PHE A 175 12.47 -6.13 10.08
CA PHE A 175 11.64 -5.45 11.09
C PHE A 175 11.52 -6.28 12.37
N SER A 176 11.43 -7.61 12.28
CA SER A 176 11.39 -8.49 13.45
C SER A 176 12.64 -8.34 14.31
N THR A 177 13.81 -8.25 13.68
CA THR A 177 15.08 -8.03 14.38
C THR A 177 15.08 -6.72 15.15
N ALA A 178 14.71 -5.60 14.49
CA ALA A 178 14.60 -4.30 15.16
C ALA A 178 13.53 -4.30 16.26
N HIS A 179 12.42 -5.00 16.05
CA HIS A 179 11.37 -5.14 17.04
C HIS A 179 11.86 -5.87 18.30
N MET A 180 12.50 -7.03 18.14
CA MET A 180 13.04 -7.80 19.28
C MET A 180 14.11 -7.03 20.05
N GLN A 181 14.96 -6.29 19.35
CA GLN A 181 15.96 -5.41 19.98
C GLN A 181 15.27 -4.33 20.83
N HIS A 182 14.20 -3.71 20.32
CA HIS A 182 13.42 -2.74 21.07
C HIS A 182 12.79 -3.37 22.32
N LEU A 183 12.15 -4.54 22.21
CA LEU A 183 11.53 -5.23 23.35
C LEU A 183 12.56 -5.59 24.43
N THR A 184 13.75 -6.01 24.02
CA THR A 184 14.85 -6.32 24.94
C THR A 184 15.33 -5.07 25.68
N ALA A 185 15.41 -3.93 24.98
CA ALA A 185 15.82 -2.65 25.57
C ALA A 185 14.71 -1.96 26.38
N ASN A 186 13.44 -2.32 26.18
CA ASN A 186 12.28 -1.69 26.80
C ASN A 186 11.34 -2.76 27.42
N PRO A 187 11.68 -3.38 28.57
CA PRO A 187 10.89 -4.46 29.16
C PRO A 187 9.47 -4.09 29.58
N THR A 188 9.19 -2.80 29.77
CA THR A 188 7.86 -2.26 30.12
C THR A 188 7.00 -1.94 28.90
N TYR A 189 7.56 -2.05 27.68
CA TYR A 189 6.82 -1.80 26.46
C TYR A 189 5.82 -2.93 26.19
N ASP A 190 4.54 -2.58 26.14
CA ASP A 190 3.45 -3.46 25.72
C ASP A 190 2.66 -2.79 24.58
N PRO A 191 2.81 -3.26 23.32
CA PRO A 191 2.13 -2.65 22.18
C PRO A 191 0.61 -2.76 22.26
N GLN A 192 0.07 -3.74 22.99
CA GLN A 192 -1.38 -3.95 23.12
C GLN A 192 -2.02 -2.98 24.11
N ARG A 193 -1.26 -2.52 25.12
CA ARG A 193 -1.70 -1.58 26.16
C ARG A 193 -1.46 -0.12 25.83
N LEU A 194 -0.78 0.14 24.73
CA LEU A 194 -0.34 1.48 24.41
C LEU A 194 -1.48 2.44 24.09
N ILE A 195 -2.49 1.98 23.35
CA ILE A 195 -3.75 2.72 23.19
C ILE A 195 -4.70 2.30 24.32
N PRO A 196 -5.15 3.25 25.17
CA PRO A 196 -6.18 2.97 26.16
C PRO A 196 -7.43 2.34 25.55
N LEU A 197 -7.95 1.28 26.20
CA LEU A 197 -9.09 0.49 25.70
C LEU A 197 -10.31 1.34 25.35
N HIS A 198 -10.57 2.41 26.10
CA HIS A 198 -11.72 3.28 25.85
C HIS A 198 -11.61 4.05 24.52
N LEU A 199 -10.40 4.48 24.12
CA LEU A 199 -10.18 5.15 22.83
C LEU A 199 -10.32 4.16 21.66
N ARG A 200 -9.78 2.94 21.82
CA ARG A 200 -9.93 1.86 20.83
C ARG A 200 -11.40 1.49 20.63
N ALA A 201 -12.14 1.32 21.74
CA ALA A 201 -13.57 1.02 21.70
C ALA A 201 -14.37 2.16 21.07
N ALA A 202 -14.02 3.42 21.36
CA ALA A 202 -14.69 4.58 20.78
C ALA A 202 -14.52 4.64 19.25
N LEU A 203 -13.32 4.38 18.71
CA LEU A 203 -13.06 4.38 17.25
C LEU A 203 -13.74 3.23 16.49
N ALA A 204 -13.97 2.09 17.16
CA ALA A 204 -14.67 0.95 16.58
C ALA A 204 -16.16 1.20 16.35
N ARG A 205 -16.74 2.27 16.93
CA ARG A 205 -18.13 2.61 16.73
C ARG A 205 -18.37 3.21 15.34
N HIS A 206 -19.37 2.70 14.64
CA HIS A 206 -19.77 3.17 13.31
C HIS A 206 -20.58 4.48 13.35
N ASP A 207 -21.19 4.82 14.48
CA ASP A 207 -22.02 6.02 14.69
C ASP A 207 -21.22 7.26 15.13
N LEU A 208 -19.89 7.15 15.18
CA LEU A 208 -19.02 8.22 15.67
C LEU A 208 -18.91 9.38 14.67
N ALA A 209 -19.29 10.59 15.11
CA ALA A 209 -19.20 11.78 14.28
C ALA A 209 -17.74 12.09 13.88
N ALA A 210 -17.52 12.52 12.63
CA ALA A 210 -16.19 12.85 12.10
C ALA A 210 -15.33 13.77 13.00
N PRO A 211 -15.84 14.86 13.62
CA PRO A 211 -15.04 15.67 14.53
C PRO A 211 -14.61 14.93 15.80
N GLN A 212 -15.48 14.04 16.33
CA GLN A 212 -15.14 13.23 17.50
C GLN A 212 -14.09 12.17 17.16
N ARG A 213 -14.19 11.55 15.98
CA ARG A 213 -13.18 10.62 15.46
C ARG A 213 -11.80 11.27 15.39
N ARG A 214 -11.72 12.45 14.76
CA ARG A 214 -10.46 13.23 14.66
C ARG A 214 -9.89 13.61 16.03
N HIS A 215 -10.75 13.89 17.01
CA HIS A 215 -10.31 14.20 18.37
C HIS A 215 -9.65 12.98 19.03
N ILE A 216 -10.27 11.80 18.95
CA ILE A 216 -9.72 10.55 19.50
C ILE A 216 -8.43 10.16 18.78
N GLU A 217 -8.39 10.27 17.45
CA GLU A 217 -7.17 10.01 16.66
C GLU A 217 -6.01 10.93 17.07
N ARG A 218 -6.30 12.21 17.34
CA ARG A 218 -5.30 13.16 17.85
C ARG A 218 -4.79 12.77 19.24
N GLU A 219 -5.67 12.34 20.13
CA GLU A 219 -5.28 11.87 21.47
C GLU A 219 -4.38 10.64 21.39
N ILE A 220 -4.73 9.66 20.56
CA ILE A 220 -3.88 8.49 20.27
C ILE A 220 -2.53 8.93 19.73
N ALA A 221 -2.48 9.86 18.78
CA ALA A 221 -1.23 10.35 18.22
C ALA A 221 -0.31 10.98 19.29
N LEU A 222 -0.87 11.65 20.30
CA LEU A 222 -0.08 12.20 21.42
C LEU A 222 0.49 11.09 22.31
N ILE A 223 -0.30 10.05 22.64
CA ILE A 223 0.15 8.89 23.43
C ILE A 223 1.24 8.12 22.70
N THR A 224 1.06 7.91 21.39
CA THR A 224 2.05 7.25 20.53
C THR A 224 3.31 8.11 20.38
N ALA A 225 3.21 9.44 20.39
CA ALA A 225 4.39 10.31 20.31
C ALA A 225 5.22 10.33 21.61
N SER A 226 4.59 10.14 22.78
CA SER A 226 5.28 10.20 24.08
C SER A 226 5.92 8.87 24.50
N THR A 227 5.52 7.76 23.90
CA THR A 227 6.06 6.44 24.24
C THR A 227 7.16 6.04 23.27
N SER A 228 8.20 5.33 23.75
CA SER A 228 9.21 4.76 22.85
C SER A 228 8.60 3.60 22.07
N HIS A 229 8.89 3.55 20.77
CA HIS A 229 8.39 2.50 19.88
C HIS A 229 9.55 1.86 19.12
N PRO A 230 9.38 0.62 18.63
CA PRO A 230 10.29 0.03 17.67
C PRO A 230 10.46 0.96 16.47
N GLN A 231 11.70 1.28 16.13
CA GLN A 231 12.02 2.05 14.93
C GLN A 231 12.50 1.10 13.85
N TYR A 232 11.85 1.19 12.68
CA TYR A 232 12.21 0.43 11.51
C TYR A 232 12.94 1.31 10.51
N SER A 233 13.89 0.74 9.77
CA SER A 233 14.67 1.44 8.76
C SER A 233 14.72 0.66 7.46
N CYS A 234 14.95 1.34 6.34
CA CYS A 234 15.22 0.70 5.06
C CYS A 234 16.57 -0.05 5.11
N PRO A 235 16.65 -1.32 4.67
CA PRO A 235 17.91 -2.06 4.60
C PRO A 235 19.01 -1.35 3.81
N THR A 236 18.65 -0.69 2.71
CA THR A 236 19.59 -0.02 1.78
C THR A 236 19.97 1.37 2.28
N CYS A 237 19.02 2.31 2.36
CA CYS A 237 19.33 3.72 2.64
C CYS A 237 19.15 4.14 4.11
N ARG A 238 18.75 3.21 5.00
CA ARG A 238 18.53 3.43 6.44
C ARG A 238 17.52 4.51 6.83
N VAL A 239 16.81 5.10 5.86
CA VAL A 239 15.68 6.00 6.10
C VAL A 239 14.63 5.31 6.97
N LEU A 240 14.11 6.02 7.97
CA LEU A 240 13.09 5.50 8.88
C LEU A 240 11.79 5.19 8.13
N VAL A 241 11.24 4.00 8.39
CA VAL A 241 9.98 3.54 7.84
C VAL A 241 8.88 3.88 8.83
N ARG A 242 8.05 4.86 8.47
CA ARG A 242 6.95 5.37 9.33
C ARG A 242 5.57 4.85 8.95
N ALA A 243 5.47 4.16 7.81
CA ALA A 243 4.21 3.65 7.27
C ALA A 243 4.40 2.22 6.78
N LYS A 244 3.28 1.49 6.66
CA LYS A 244 3.28 0.10 6.18
C LYS A 244 3.87 0.03 4.76
N PRO A 245 4.77 -0.93 4.47
CA PRO A 245 5.22 -1.19 3.12
C PRO A 245 4.04 -1.54 2.20
N ALA A 246 4.06 -1.04 0.97
CA ALA A 246 3.04 -1.30 -0.03
C ALA A 246 3.48 -2.41 -0.99
N GLU A 247 2.58 -3.33 -1.34
CA GLU A 247 2.89 -4.35 -2.34
C GLU A 247 3.13 -3.72 -3.71
N ASN A 248 4.22 -4.08 -4.38
CA ASN A 248 4.57 -3.54 -5.69
C ASN A 248 4.09 -4.46 -6.81
N PHE A 249 2.86 -4.27 -7.25
CA PHE A 249 2.25 -5.11 -8.29
C PHE A 249 2.96 -5.04 -9.64
N VAL A 250 3.61 -3.92 -9.96
CA VAL A 250 4.38 -3.77 -11.21
C VAL A 250 5.60 -4.68 -11.18
N VAL A 251 6.41 -4.61 -10.12
CA VAL A 251 7.57 -5.50 -9.94
C VAL A 251 7.11 -6.96 -9.87
N LYS A 252 5.99 -7.24 -9.19
CA LYS A 252 5.43 -8.60 -9.10
C LYS A 252 5.07 -9.16 -10.48
N HIS A 253 4.48 -8.34 -11.35
CA HIS A 253 4.16 -8.74 -12.71
C HIS A 253 5.43 -8.95 -13.53
N LEU A 254 6.42 -8.06 -13.44
CA LEU A 254 7.71 -8.20 -14.10
C LEU A 254 8.41 -9.52 -13.72
N VAL A 255 8.48 -9.83 -12.42
CA VAL A 255 9.04 -11.09 -11.92
C VAL A 255 8.36 -12.30 -12.56
N ARG A 256 7.02 -12.30 -12.61
CA ARG A 256 6.25 -13.40 -13.22
C ARG A 256 6.49 -13.52 -14.72
N THR A 257 6.57 -12.41 -15.44
CA THR A 257 6.81 -12.39 -16.88
C THR A 257 8.21 -12.92 -17.21
N ILE A 258 9.23 -12.49 -16.46
CA ILE A 258 10.62 -12.96 -16.64
C ILE A 258 10.73 -14.44 -16.28
N ALA A 259 10.15 -14.84 -15.15
CA ALA A 259 10.13 -16.23 -14.73
C ALA A 259 9.45 -17.14 -15.76
N ALA A 260 8.30 -16.72 -16.31
CA ALA A 260 7.61 -17.47 -17.35
C ALA A 260 8.47 -17.61 -18.62
N ALA A 261 9.18 -16.57 -19.03
CA ALA A 261 10.12 -16.62 -20.16
C ALA A 261 11.30 -17.58 -19.91
N GLN A 262 11.71 -17.73 -18.65
CA GLN A 262 12.78 -18.63 -18.22
C GLN A 262 12.29 -20.05 -17.86
N GLY A 263 10.97 -20.30 -17.91
CA GLY A 263 10.39 -21.59 -17.50
C GLY A 263 10.38 -21.82 -15.98
N GLU A 264 10.54 -20.77 -15.17
CA GLU A 264 10.49 -20.81 -13.72
C GLU A 264 9.04 -20.64 -13.21
N SER A 265 8.68 -21.40 -12.16
CA SER A 265 7.40 -21.26 -11.47
C SER A 265 7.57 -20.56 -10.12
N PRO A 266 6.56 -19.81 -9.65
CA PRO A 266 6.59 -19.23 -8.31
C PRO A 266 6.77 -20.30 -7.22
N PRO A 267 7.49 -19.99 -6.14
CA PRO A 267 7.62 -20.90 -5.01
C PRO A 267 6.26 -21.19 -4.39
N LYS A 268 6.09 -22.42 -3.90
CA LYS A 268 4.84 -22.87 -3.27
C LYS A 268 4.64 -22.12 -1.96
N GLU A 269 3.65 -21.22 -1.92
CA GLU A 269 3.28 -20.57 -0.66
C GLU A 269 2.64 -21.60 0.29
N PRO A 270 3.01 -21.61 1.58
CA PRO A 270 2.29 -22.39 2.57
C PRO A 270 0.84 -21.88 2.68
N PRO A 271 -0.14 -22.76 2.92
CA PRO A 271 -1.53 -22.34 3.09
C PRO A 271 -1.65 -21.30 4.20
N ARG A 272 -2.24 -20.14 3.90
CA ARG A 272 -2.53 -19.09 4.90
C ARG A 272 -3.56 -19.63 5.89
N ALA A 273 -3.20 -19.69 7.18
CA ALA A 273 -4.16 -19.96 8.25
C ALA A 273 -5.27 -18.88 8.22
N LEU A 274 -6.53 -19.31 8.34
CA LEU A 274 -7.72 -18.46 8.19
C LEU A 274 -7.68 -17.16 9.01
N HIS A 275 -7.10 -17.22 10.21
CA HIS A 275 -6.97 -16.09 11.13
C HIS A 275 -6.01 -15.00 10.65
N ARG A 276 -5.04 -15.34 9.78
CA ARG A 276 -4.02 -14.44 9.23
C ARG A 276 -4.48 -13.72 7.94
N ALA A 277 -5.70 -13.99 7.48
CA ALA A 277 -6.23 -13.42 6.25
C ALA A 277 -6.80 -12.00 6.42
N LEU A 278 -7.19 -11.63 7.65
CA LEU A 278 -7.76 -10.31 7.97
C LEU A 278 -6.70 -9.25 8.31
N GLU A 279 -5.47 -9.67 8.65
CA GLU A 279 -4.34 -8.80 8.96
C GLU A 279 -3.31 -8.83 7.84
N GLY A 280 -2.89 -7.65 7.37
CA GLY A 280 -1.81 -7.49 6.41
C GLY A 280 -0.46 -7.98 6.96
N PRO A 281 0.50 -8.31 6.09
CA PRO A 281 1.79 -8.89 6.50
C PRO A 281 2.63 -8.00 7.42
N PHE A 282 2.34 -6.69 7.46
CA PHE A 282 3.08 -5.72 8.26
C PHE A 282 2.26 -5.08 9.40
N ASP A 283 1.02 -5.52 9.62
CA ASP A 283 0.13 -4.88 10.60
C ASP A 283 0.68 -4.95 12.03
N GLY A 284 1.34 -6.05 12.41
CA GLY A 284 1.97 -6.20 13.71
C GLY A 284 3.16 -5.28 13.98
N PHE A 285 3.77 -4.68 12.94
CA PHE A 285 4.86 -3.71 13.09
C PHE A 285 4.35 -2.27 13.15
N PHE A 286 3.17 -1.99 12.58
CA PHE A 286 2.62 -0.63 12.47
C PHE A 286 1.19 -0.56 13.04
N PRO A 287 1.01 -0.80 14.35
CA PRO A 287 -0.31 -0.88 14.99
C PRO A 287 -1.07 0.45 15.05
N PHE A 288 -0.40 1.59 14.82
CA PHE A 288 -0.97 2.94 14.99
C PHE A 288 -1.01 3.76 13.70
N VAL A 289 -0.60 3.17 12.58
CA VAL A 289 -0.67 3.84 11.28
C VAL A 289 -2.07 3.58 10.72
N VAL A 290 -2.94 4.60 10.88
CA VAL A 290 -4.30 4.67 10.32
C VAL A 290 -4.25 5.23 8.90
#